data_AF-A0A0B3AIV2-F1
#
_entry.id   AF-A0A0B3AIV2-F1
#
_cell.length_a   1.000
_cell.length_b   1.000
_cell.length_c   1.000
_cell.angle_alpha   90.00
_cell.angle_beta   90.00
_cell.angle_gamma   90.00
#
_symmetry.space_group_name_H-M   'P 1'
#
loop_
_entity.id
_entity.type
_entity.pdbx_description
1 polymer ?
#
loop_
_entity_poly.entity_id
_entity_poly.type
_entity_poly.pdbx_seq_one_letter_code
_entity_poly.pdbx_strand_id
1 'polypeptide(L)'
;QAQKGKFGEQSLSQALENPHVQAFLGGGEQTEAYLEAHQKVRGNKIYVWHCNDLGDVPVARPLVLYYDILLSGSFSSYGRVPGVRRASVSELGAHAVRNENIYIRSYKTLLANPEQAYVALDDAVASGLREILSKYDSRK
;
A
#
# COMPACT_ATOMS: atom_id res chain seq x y z
N GLN A 1 8.83 -24.51 16.18
CA GLN A 1 7.36 -24.36 16.01
C GLN A 1 7.08 -24.63 14.53
N ALA A 2 6.22 -25.60 14.18
CA ALA A 2 5.94 -25.90 12.77
C ALA A 2 5.22 -24.71 12.12
N GLN A 3 5.67 -24.27 10.94
CA GLN A 3 4.94 -23.28 10.15
C GLN A 3 3.57 -23.86 9.79
N LYS A 4 2.50 -23.18 10.21
CA LYS A 4 1.14 -23.56 9.85
C LYS A 4 0.88 -23.11 8.42
N GLY A 5 0.64 -24.05 7.52
CA GLY A 5 0.29 -23.77 6.13
C GLY A 5 0.84 -24.83 5.20
N LYS A 6 0.11 -25.13 4.13
CA LYS A 6 0.63 -26.00 3.06
C LYS A 6 1.60 -25.17 2.21
N PHE A 7 2.58 -25.83 1.59
CA PHE A 7 3.48 -25.24 0.59
C PHE A 7 3.48 -26.11 -0.67
N GLY A 8 3.99 -25.58 -1.78
CA GLY A 8 3.87 -26.18 -3.11
C GLY A 8 2.54 -25.85 -3.78
N GLU A 9 2.05 -26.76 -4.64
CA GLU A 9 0.81 -26.59 -5.40
C GLU A 9 -0.44 -26.63 -4.49
N GLN A 10 -1.36 -25.68 -4.69
CA GLN A 10 -2.62 -25.54 -3.96
C GLN A 10 -3.77 -25.22 -4.91
N SER A 11 -4.97 -25.71 -4.57
CA SER A 11 -6.20 -25.13 -5.12
C SER A 11 -6.43 -23.73 -4.55
N LEU A 12 -7.25 -22.92 -5.23
CA LEU A 12 -7.58 -21.57 -4.73
C LEU A 12 -8.28 -21.61 -3.36
N SER A 13 -9.12 -22.62 -3.10
CA SER A 13 -9.73 -22.81 -1.77
C SER A 13 -8.69 -23.08 -0.68
N GLN A 14 -7.71 -23.95 -0.97
CA GLN A 14 -6.61 -24.22 -0.04
C GLN A 14 -5.75 -22.98 0.18
N ALA A 15 -5.52 -22.19 -0.87
CA ALA A 15 -4.76 -20.96 -0.78
C ALA A 15 -5.48 -19.90 0.05
N LEU A 16 -6.81 -19.81 -0.05
CA LEU A 16 -7.62 -18.87 0.74
C LEU A 16 -7.51 -19.15 2.25
N GLU A 17 -7.47 -20.42 2.64
CA GLU A 17 -7.32 -20.84 4.04
C GLU A 17 -5.85 -20.80 4.53
N ASN A 18 -4.89 -20.58 3.63
CA ASN A 18 -3.48 -20.63 3.96
C ASN A 18 -3.01 -19.29 4.58
N PRO A 19 -2.60 -19.27 5.86
CA PRO A 19 -2.20 -18.03 6.51
C PRO A 19 -0.96 -17.39 5.88
N HIS A 20 -0.09 -18.18 5.23
CA HIS A 20 1.05 -17.62 4.49
C HIS A 20 0.60 -16.84 3.24
N VAL A 21 -0.44 -17.31 2.56
CA VAL A 21 -1.00 -16.61 1.39
C VAL A 21 -1.66 -15.30 1.83
N GLN A 22 -2.45 -15.35 2.91
CA GLN A 22 -3.08 -14.15 3.46
C GLN A 22 -2.05 -13.11 3.91
N ALA A 23 -1.00 -13.54 4.62
CA ALA A 23 0.08 -12.64 5.03
C ALA A 23 0.84 -12.05 3.83
N PHE A 24 1.01 -12.81 2.74
CA PHE A 24 1.69 -12.37 1.54
C PHE A 24 0.88 -11.32 0.75
N LEU A 25 -0.44 -11.53 0.63
CA LEU A 25 -1.32 -10.72 -0.21
C LEU A 25 -1.99 -9.55 0.53
N GLY A 26 -1.87 -9.50 1.85
CA GLY A 26 -2.33 -8.36 2.66
C GLY A 26 -3.65 -8.56 3.40
N GLY A 27 -4.05 -9.81 3.67
CA GLY A 27 -5.24 -10.15 4.46
C GLY A 27 -6.35 -10.84 3.64
N GLY A 28 -7.48 -11.13 4.29
CA GLY A 28 -8.58 -11.92 3.71
C GLY A 28 -9.19 -11.31 2.45
N GLU A 29 -9.66 -10.06 2.52
CA GLU A 29 -10.32 -9.37 1.40
C GLU A 29 -9.40 -9.26 0.17
N GLN A 30 -8.14 -8.86 0.37
CA GLN A 30 -7.15 -8.77 -0.71
C GLN A 30 -6.81 -10.15 -1.28
N THR A 31 -6.76 -11.18 -0.44
CA THR A 31 -6.52 -12.56 -0.88
C THR A 31 -7.65 -13.07 -1.74
N GLU A 32 -8.89 -12.88 -1.32
CA GLU A 32 -10.08 -13.27 -2.09
C GLU A 32 -10.09 -12.59 -3.46
N ALA A 33 -9.93 -11.26 -3.49
CA ALA A 33 -9.91 -10.49 -4.73
C ALA A 33 -8.76 -10.94 -5.66
N TYR A 34 -7.58 -11.19 -5.11
CA TYR A 34 -6.44 -11.69 -5.89
C TYR A 34 -6.70 -13.09 -6.45
N LEU A 35 -7.22 -14.03 -5.64
CA LEU A 35 -7.46 -15.41 -6.08
C LEU A 35 -8.57 -15.47 -7.14
N GLU A 36 -9.60 -14.63 -7.03
CA GLU A 36 -10.62 -14.48 -8.07
C GLU A 36 -10.01 -13.99 -9.40
N ALA A 37 -9.14 -12.97 -9.34
CA ALA A 37 -8.45 -12.47 -10.52
C ALA A 37 -7.47 -13.51 -11.10
N HIS A 38 -6.75 -14.22 -10.23
CA HIS A 38 -5.83 -15.29 -10.60
C HIS A 38 -6.57 -16.42 -11.31
N GLN A 39 -7.75 -16.80 -10.83
CA GLN A 39 -8.59 -17.81 -11.48
C GLN A 39 -8.85 -17.51 -12.95
N LYS A 40 -9.18 -16.24 -13.24
CA LYS A 40 -9.52 -15.76 -14.60
C LYS A 40 -8.31 -15.75 -15.53
N VAL A 41 -7.11 -15.52 -15.02
CA VAL A 41 -5.89 -15.28 -15.83
C VAL A 41 -4.97 -16.50 -15.88
N ARG A 42 -4.90 -17.28 -14.80
CA ARG A 42 -3.92 -18.34 -14.57
C ARG A 42 -4.54 -19.70 -14.24
N GLY A 43 -5.83 -19.72 -13.91
CA GLY A 43 -6.58 -20.95 -13.61
C GLY A 43 -6.68 -21.27 -12.13
N ASN A 44 -7.09 -22.51 -11.81
CA ASN A 44 -7.56 -22.87 -10.46
C ASN A 44 -6.46 -23.30 -9.48
N LYS A 45 -5.18 -23.04 -9.80
CA LYS A 45 -4.03 -23.48 -9.04
C LYS A 45 -3.06 -22.34 -8.80
N ILE A 46 -2.41 -22.36 -7.65
CA ILE A 46 -1.36 -21.42 -7.27
C ILE A 46 -0.27 -22.17 -6.51
N TYR A 47 0.96 -21.67 -6.59
CA TYR A 47 2.10 -22.25 -5.89
C TYR A 47 2.57 -21.32 -4.78
N VAL A 48 2.84 -21.89 -3.61
CA VAL A 48 3.34 -21.14 -2.45
C VAL A 48 4.68 -21.72 -2.03
N TRP A 49 5.73 -20.93 -2.12
CA TRP A 49 7.09 -21.36 -1.82
C TRP A 49 7.77 -20.44 -0.82
N HIS A 50 8.55 -21.05 0.06
CA HIS A 50 9.39 -20.33 1.02
C HIS A 50 10.73 -21.04 1.20
N CYS A 51 11.74 -20.29 1.63
CA CYS A 51 12.96 -20.88 2.17
C CYS A 51 12.82 -21.14 3.67
N ASN A 52 13.51 -22.17 4.16
CA ASN A 52 13.73 -22.30 5.60
C ASN A 52 14.85 -21.35 6.02
N ASP A 53 14.47 -20.24 6.64
CA ASP A 53 15.38 -19.20 7.09
C ASP A 53 15.65 -19.26 8.61
N LEU A 54 15.33 -20.39 9.24
CA LEU A 54 15.67 -20.64 10.64
C LEU A 54 17.16 -20.98 10.73
N GLY A 55 17.96 -20.00 11.15
CA GLY A 55 19.39 -20.12 11.44
C GLY A 55 19.81 -19.21 12.58
N ASP A 56 21.12 -19.10 12.81
CA ASP A 56 21.68 -18.35 13.95
C ASP A 56 21.56 -16.83 13.81
N VAL A 57 21.37 -16.34 12.58
CA VAL A 57 21.21 -14.91 12.27
C VAL A 57 19.85 -14.64 11.64
N PRO A 58 19.19 -13.52 11.96
CA PRO A 58 17.96 -13.13 11.29
C PRO A 58 18.19 -12.95 9.78
N VAL A 59 17.36 -13.61 8.98
CA VAL A 59 17.37 -13.49 7.51
C VAL A 59 16.02 -12.98 7.03
N ALA A 60 16.04 -12.04 6.09
CA ALA A 60 14.85 -11.55 5.41
C ALA A 60 15.02 -11.71 3.90
N ARG A 61 13.92 -12.05 3.22
CA ARG A 61 13.88 -12.25 1.76
C ARG A 61 12.77 -11.39 1.14
N PRO A 62 12.96 -10.91 -0.10
CA PRO A 62 11.91 -10.21 -0.81
C PRO A 62 10.71 -11.13 -1.06
N LEU A 63 9.52 -10.54 -1.00
CA LEU A 63 8.30 -11.18 -1.48
C LEU A 63 8.20 -10.97 -2.99
N VAL A 64 8.11 -12.06 -3.74
CA VAL A 64 8.12 -12.06 -5.20
C VAL A 64 6.89 -12.78 -5.73
N LEU A 65 6.17 -12.12 -6.62
CA LEU A 65 5.16 -12.74 -7.46
C LEU A 65 5.80 -13.15 -8.79
N TYR A 66 5.86 -14.44 -9.07
CA TYR A 66 6.48 -15.00 -10.28
C TYR A 66 5.53 -15.96 -10.98
N TYR A 67 4.97 -15.55 -12.13
CA TYR A 67 3.89 -16.26 -12.83
C TYR A 67 2.68 -16.55 -11.93
N ASP A 68 2.56 -17.78 -11.45
CA ASP A 68 1.53 -18.30 -10.55
C ASP A 68 2.12 -18.73 -9.18
N ILE A 69 3.31 -18.22 -8.85
CA ILE A 69 4.05 -18.53 -7.64
C ILE A 69 4.12 -17.31 -6.71
N LEU A 70 3.69 -17.50 -5.46
CA LEU A 70 3.98 -16.61 -4.33
C LEU A 70 5.26 -17.11 -3.64
N LEU A 71 6.33 -16.34 -3.74
CA LEU A 71 7.66 -16.74 -3.29
C LEU A 71 8.21 -15.79 -2.21
N SER A 72 8.58 -16.35 -1.06
CA SER A 72 9.50 -15.71 -0.11
C SER A 72 10.83 -16.45 -0.14
N GLY A 73 11.75 -16.01 -1.00
CA GLY A 73 12.90 -16.83 -1.38
C GLY A 73 14.03 -16.07 -2.06
N SER A 74 15.17 -16.73 -2.25
CA SER A 74 16.24 -16.18 -3.10
C SER A 74 15.73 -16.12 -4.54
N PHE A 75 15.67 -14.92 -5.11
CA PHE A 75 15.37 -14.73 -6.51
C PHE A 75 16.62 -14.18 -7.20
N SER A 76 17.24 -14.99 -8.06
CA SER A 76 18.42 -14.57 -8.81
C SER A 76 17.99 -13.68 -9.99
N SER A 77 18.19 -12.38 -9.79
CA SER A 77 18.62 -11.42 -10.82
C SER A 77 17.57 -10.64 -11.64
N TYR A 78 16.28 -10.99 -11.67
CA TYR A 78 15.30 -10.28 -12.54
C TYR A 78 13.99 -9.91 -11.85
N GLY A 79 14.06 -9.01 -10.85
CA GLY A 79 12.87 -8.44 -10.21
C GLY A 79 12.39 -7.17 -10.92
N ARG A 80 11.07 -7.04 -11.14
CA ARG A 80 10.46 -5.76 -11.51
C ARG A 80 9.73 -5.19 -10.31
N VAL A 81 10.15 -4.01 -9.84
CA VAL A 81 9.46 -3.27 -8.78
C VAL A 81 8.59 -2.20 -9.43
N PRO A 82 7.25 -2.30 -9.34
CA PRO A 82 6.37 -1.25 -9.85
C PRO A 82 6.55 0.03 -9.01
N GLY A 83 7.05 1.09 -9.63
CA GLY A 83 7.09 2.41 -9.02
C GLY A 83 5.77 3.15 -9.24
N VAL A 84 5.06 3.50 -8.17
CA VAL A 84 3.92 4.42 -8.25
C VAL A 84 4.37 5.81 -7.81
N ARG A 85 4.09 6.84 -8.62
CA ARG A 85 4.11 8.22 -8.12
C ARG A 85 2.82 8.41 -7.33
N ARG A 86 2.88 8.99 -6.13
CA ARG A 86 1.66 9.34 -5.37
C ARG A 86 0.77 10.15 -6.30
N ALA A 87 -0.34 9.56 -6.76
CA ALA A 87 -1.45 10.33 -7.25
C ALA A 87 -1.89 11.15 -6.04
N SER A 88 -1.79 12.48 -6.13
CA SER A 88 -2.39 13.39 -5.17
C SER A 88 -3.81 12.91 -4.94
N VAL A 89 -4.14 12.58 -3.69
CA VAL A 89 -5.50 12.24 -3.27
C VAL A 89 -6.40 13.30 -3.86
N SER A 90 -7.22 12.91 -4.84
CA SER A 90 -8.32 13.75 -5.30
C SER A 90 -9.35 13.72 -4.19
N GLU A 91 -9.11 14.51 -3.15
CA GLU A 91 -10.16 14.98 -2.26
C GLU A 91 -11.18 15.68 -3.16
N LEU A 92 -12.39 15.11 -3.19
CA LEU A 92 -13.58 15.72 -3.74
C LEU A 92 -13.69 17.14 -3.18
N GLY A 93 -13.30 18.13 -3.98
CA GLY A 93 -13.41 19.56 -3.65
C GLY A 93 -12.19 20.42 -3.91
N ALA A 94 -11.01 19.85 -4.18
CA ALA A 94 -9.78 20.65 -4.40
C ALA A 94 -9.65 21.22 -5.83
N HIS A 95 -10.69 21.87 -6.35
CA HIS A 95 -10.52 22.81 -7.46
C HIS A 95 -10.10 24.16 -6.89
N ALA A 96 -8.86 24.56 -7.19
CA ALA A 96 -8.14 25.75 -6.71
C ALA A 96 -7.77 25.67 -5.23
N VAL A 97 -6.50 25.52 -4.83
CA VAL A 97 -5.43 26.52 -5.00
C VAL A 97 -4.09 25.80 -5.20
N ARG A 98 -3.55 25.86 -6.41
CA ARG A 98 -2.12 25.57 -6.64
C ARG A 98 -1.32 26.76 -6.13
N ASN A 99 -0.64 26.60 -5.00
CA ASN A 99 0.50 27.45 -4.66
C ASN A 99 1.61 26.56 -4.09
N GLU A 100 2.47 26.08 -4.99
CA GLU A 100 3.60 25.18 -4.71
C GLU A 100 4.57 25.71 -3.63
N ASN A 101 4.50 26.99 -3.32
CA ASN A 101 5.31 27.64 -2.29
C ASN A 101 4.86 27.39 -0.84
N ILE A 102 3.60 27.04 -0.60
CA ILE A 102 3.10 26.82 0.78
C ILE A 102 3.61 25.47 1.30
N TYR A 103 3.53 24.42 0.49
CA TYR A 103 3.91 23.07 0.89
C TYR A 103 5.41 22.94 1.20
N ILE A 104 6.26 23.63 0.43
CA ILE A 104 7.72 23.59 0.61
C ILE A 104 8.15 24.38 1.84
N ARG A 105 7.55 25.55 2.11
CA ARG A 105 7.84 26.31 3.33
C ARG A 105 7.40 25.54 4.57
N SER A 106 6.20 24.95 4.56
CA SER A 106 5.67 24.20 5.70
C SER A 106 6.49 22.95 6.02
N TYR A 107 7.02 22.22 5.03
CA TYR A 107 7.91 21.07 5.29
C TYR A 107 9.25 21.46 5.91
N LYS A 108 9.84 22.59 5.49
CA LYS A 108 11.07 23.11 6.10
C LYS A 108 10.84 23.58 7.54
N THR A 109 9.69 24.18 7.82
CA THR A 109 9.33 24.65 9.17
C THR A 109 8.90 23.50 10.10
N LEU A 110 8.19 22.47 9.58
CA LEU A 110 7.83 21.24 10.31
C LEU A 110 9.04 20.52 10.88
N LEU A 111 10.13 20.48 10.13
CA LEU A 111 11.40 19.88 10.56
C LEU A 111 12.16 20.75 11.57
N ALA A 112 11.85 22.04 11.66
CA ALA A 112 12.58 23.00 12.50
C ALA A 112 11.85 23.36 13.81
N ASN A 113 10.52 23.50 13.78
CA ASN A 113 9.70 23.77 14.96
C ASN A 113 8.25 23.28 14.76
N PRO A 114 7.93 22.05 15.21
CA PRO A 114 6.68 21.39 14.86
C PRO A 114 5.43 22.08 15.44
N GLU A 115 5.53 22.75 16.58
CA GLU A 115 4.38 23.41 17.21
C GLU A 115 3.89 24.64 16.43
N GLN A 116 4.80 25.42 15.84
CA GLN A 116 4.42 26.56 15.01
C GLN A 116 3.86 26.13 13.64
N ALA A 117 4.25 24.95 13.16
CA ALA A 117 3.78 24.44 11.88
C ALA A 117 2.31 24.00 11.93
N TYR A 118 1.85 23.44 13.05
CA TYR A 118 0.45 23.08 13.25
C TYR A 118 -0.46 24.31 13.25
N VAL A 119 -0.06 25.38 13.96
CA VAL A 119 -0.81 26.65 13.99
C VAL A 119 -0.93 27.28 12.59
N ALA A 120 0.15 27.25 11.80
CA ALA A 120 0.13 27.77 10.43
C ALA A 120 -0.74 26.94 9.47
N LEU A 121 -0.88 25.63 9.70
CA LEU A 121 -1.79 24.77 8.96
C LEU A 121 -3.25 25.07 9.34
N ASP A 122 -3.54 25.22 10.63
CA ASP A 122 -4.90 25.47 11.12
C ASP A 122 -5.44 26.83 10.64
N ASP A 123 -4.62 27.88 10.66
CA ASP A 123 -5.00 29.20 10.14
C ASP A 123 -5.25 29.19 8.63
N ALA A 124 -4.44 28.44 7.86
CA ALA A 124 -4.61 28.31 6.42
C ALA A 124 -5.88 27.54 6.06
N VAL A 125 -6.19 26.47 6.81
CA VAL A 125 -7.43 25.70 6.67
C VAL A 125 -8.64 26.56 7.04
N ALA A 126 -8.58 27.30 8.15
CA ALA A 126 -9.65 28.19 8.58
C ALA A 126 -9.92 29.33 7.57
N SER A 127 -8.88 29.90 6.97
CA SER A 127 -9.01 30.94 5.95
C SER A 127 -9.62 30.41 4.65
N GLY A 128 -9.17 29.23 4.20
CA GLY A 128 -9.76 28.54 3.04
C GLY A 128 -11.24 28.19 3.24
N LEU A 129 -11.63 27.75 4.44
CA LEU A 129 -13.03 27.44 4.76
C LEU A 129 -13.93 28.70 4.71
N ARG A 130 -13.43 29.85 5.19
CA ARG A 130 -14.17 31.13 5.15
C ARG A 130 -14.39 31.62 3.71
N GLU A 131 -13.41 31.44 2.83
CA GLU A 131 -13.53 31.81 1.41
C GLU A 131 -14.53 30.91 0.67
N ILE A 132 -14.58 29.62 1.01
CA ILE A 132 -15.57 28.69 0.43
C ILE A 132 -16.98 29.05 0.88
N LEU A 133 -17.16 29.36 2.17
CA LEU A 133 -18.45 29.74 2.74
C LEU A 133 -18.97 31.07 2.16
N SER A 134 -18.10 32.07 1.94
CA SER A 134 -18.51 33.34 1.32
C SER A 134 -18.98 33.16 -0.14
N LYS A 135 -18.38 32.23 -0.88
CA LYS A 135 -18.79 31.86 -2.26
C LYS A 135 -20.06 30.99 -2.30
N TYR A 136 -20.46 30.41 -1.18
CA TYR A 136 -21.68 29.62 -1.06
C TYR A 136 -22.88 30.52 -0.71
N ASP A 137 -22.67 31.53 0.15
CA ASP A 137 -23.69 32.53 0.45
C ASP A 137 -23.99 33.46 -0.75
N SER A 138 -23.01 33.75 -1.61
CA SER A 138 -23.22 34.55 -2.83
C SER A 138 -23.98 33.81 -3.95
N ARG A 139 -24.39 32.56 -3.72
CA ARG A 139 -25.14 31.71 -4.68
C ARG A 139 -26.58 31.42 -4.24
N LYS A 140 -27.06 32.06 -3.17
CA LYS A 140 -28.49 32.19 -2.83
C LYS A 140 -29.01 33.55 -3.25
#